data_AF-A0A4Y2UJV8-F1
#
_entry.id   AF-A0A4Y2UJV8-F1
#
_cell.length_a   1.000
_cell.length_b   1.000
_cell.length_c   1.000
_cell.angle_alpha   90.00
_cell.angle_beta   90.00
_cell.angle_gamma   90.00
#
_symmetry.space_group_name_H-M   'P 1'
#
loop_
_entity.id
_entity.type
_entity.pdbx_description
1 polymer ?
#
loop_
_entity_poly.entity_id
_entity_poly.type
_entity_poly.pdbx_seq_one_letter_code
_entity_poly.pdbx_strand_id
1 'polypeptide(L)'
;MTSKISTRNKLKCPIFGSPEDISQINHPTYGDMMFCCFYERLNLAPKTWNKKPGFSRIAENVTTKIESVWAKASTAIVTHSRMLQMIHTYHGKYTNFKKSYKRDNTKKAFQTKIKAFGQEACTKLFDIQVFKCITFEYCTCERTKNLPRNEHNFLKSQRTTGLLYIGQLNTNKTKRLQNITDNTDRKAHNSYLNHTQATPNAGYVDYEDEEMDCSSQTIDIEPFNLH
;
A
#
# COMPACT_ATOMS: atom_id res chain seq x y z
N MET A 1 -12.57 34.41 -23.95
CA MET A 1 -11.31 33.82 -23.45
C MET A 1 -11.44 32.30 -23.47
N THR A 2 -10.89 31.65 -24.48
CA THR A 2 -10.98 30.20 -24.65
C THR A 2 -10.00 29.51 -23.71
N SER A 3 -10.50 28.87 -22.66
CA SER A 3 -9.70 28.01 -21.79
C SER A 3 -9.10 26.88 -22.64
N LYS A 4 -7.79 26.89 -22.82
CA LYS A 4 -7.04 25.79 -23.44
C LYS A 4 -7.24 24.55 -22.57
N ILE A 5 -8.21 23.70 -22.94
CA ILE A 5 -8.38 22.39 -22.34
C ILE A 5 -7.11 21.60 -22.67
N SER A 6 -6.22 21.49 -21.68
CA SER A 6 -5.03 20.65 -21.79
C SER A 6 -5.49 19.20 -21.85
N THR A 7 -5.63 18.67 -23.05
CA THR A 7 -5.98 17.28 -23.29
C THR A 7 -4.98 16.36 -22.59
N ARG A 8 -5.49 15.34 -21.89
CA ARG A 8 -4.75 14.32 -21.12
C ARG A 8 -3.66 13.59 -21.93
N ASN A 9 -3.61 13.79 -23.25
CA ASN A 9 -2.64 13.24 -24.20
C ASN A 9 -1.20 13.79 -24.10
N LYS A 10 -0.94 14.86 -23.33
CA LYS A 10 0.41 15.48 -23.27
C LYS A 10 1.38 14.88 -22.24
N LEU A 11 0.97 13.91 -21.44
CA LEU A 11 1.81 13.36 -20.36
C LEU A 11 2.16 11.89 -20.61
N LYS A 12 2.63 11.60 -21.83
CA LYS A 12 3.28 10.31 -22.12
C LYS A 12 4.67 10.29 -21.50
N CYS A 13 4.94 9.31 -20.66
CA CYS A 13 6.28 9.03 -20.19
C CYS A 13 7.11 8.49 -21.37
N PRO A 14 8.31 9.03 -21.65
CA PRO A 14 9.13 8.54 -22.77
C PRO A 14 9.65 7.10 -22.59
N ILE A 15 9.66 6.60 -21.35
CA ILE A 15 10.18 5.28 -20.97
C ILE A 15 9.06 4.25 -20.91
N PHE A 16 7.95 4.59 -20.27
CA PHE A 16 6.86 3.64 -20.01
C PHE A 16 5.64 3.86 -20.92
N GLY A 17 5.41 5.06 -21.44
CA GLY A 17 4.24 5.37 -22.26
C GLY A 17 3.13 6.08 -21.48
N SER A 18 1.87 5.75 -21.77
CA SER A 18 0.70 6.43 -21.21
C SER A 18 0.43 6.03 -19.76
N PRO A 19 0.10 6.96 -18.85
CA PRO A 19 -0.31 6.64 -17.49
C PRO A 19 -1.61 5.83 -17.46
N GLU A 20 -1.65 4.81 -16.61
CA GLU A 20 -2.80 3.92 -16.40
C GLU A 20 -2.92 3.58 -14.90
N ASP A 21 -4.11 3.24 -14.44
CA ASP A 21 -4.34 2.82 -13.05
C ASP A 21 -3.99 1.32 -12.86
N ILE A 22 -3.86 0.88 -11.61
CA ILE A 22 -3.55 -0.53 -11.30
C ILE A 22 -4.76 -1.42 -11.63
N SER A 23 -4.51 -2.49 -12.39
CA SER A 23 -5.47 -3.56 -12.61
C SER A 23 -5.91 -4.19 -11.29
N GLN A 24 -7.22 -4.31 -11.12
CA GLN A 24 -7.83 -4.92 -9.93
C GLN A 24 -7.85 -6.45 -9.96
N ILE A 25 -7.50 -7.03 -11.12
CA ILE A 25 -7.58 -8.46 -11.43
C ILE A 25 -6.19 -9.08 -11.43
N ASN A 26 -5.15 -8.29 -11.71
CA ASN A 26 -3.79 -8.78 -11.89
C ASN A 26 -2.85 -8.30 -10.79
N HIS A 27 -1.90 -9.15 -10.38
CA HIS A 27 -0.79 -8.69 -9.54
C HIS A 27 0.05 -7.64 -10.30
N PRO A 28 0.36 -6.48 -9.70
CA PRO A 28 1.04 -5.41 -10.38
C PRO A 28 2.51 -5.75 -10.64
N THR A 29 2.99 -5.35 -11.81
CA THR A 29 4.41 -5.27 -12.14
C THR A 29 5.03 -3.97 -11.66
N TYR A 30 6.36 -3.85 -11.73
CA TYR A 30 7.03 -2.57 -11.51
C TYR A 30 6.59 -1.50 -12.52
N GLY A 31 6.25 -1.92 -13.75
CA GLY A 31 5.66 -1.06 -14.77
C GLY A 31 4.30 -0.52 -14.34
N ASP A 32 3.39 -1.39 -13.92
CA ASP A 32 2.04 -1.02 -13.46
C ASP A 32 2.09 -0.04 -12.28
N MET A 33 2.98 -0.30 -11.32
CA MET A 33 3.22 0.61 -10.20
C MET A 33 3.68 2.00 -10.66
N MET A 34 4.59 2.07 -11.63
CA MET A 34 5.05 3.36 -12.18
C MET A 34 3.97 4.07 -13.00
N PHE A 35 3.18 3.33 -13.78
CA PHE A 35 2.04 3.90 -14.51
C PHE A 35 1.03 4.53 -13.55
N CYS A 36 0.71 3.82 -12.47
CA CYS A 36 -0.21 4.32 -11.45
C CYS A 36 0.34 5.56 -10.74
N CYS A 37 1.64 5.61 -10.45
CA CYS A 37 2.29 6.82 -9.94
C CYS A 37 2.10 8.03 -10.89
N PHE A 38 2.17 7.80 -12.20
CA PHE A 38 1.92 8.87 -13.17
C PHE A 38 0.44 9.23 -13.24
N TYR A 39 -0.44 8.25 -13.19
CA TYR A 39 -1.90 8.44 -13.20
C TYR A 39 -2.35 9.28 -11.98
N GLU A 40 -1.90 8.90 -10.79
CA GLU A 40 -2.17 9.64 -9.55
C GLU A 40 -1.59 11.05 -9.55
N ARG A 41 -0.40 11.25 -10.15
CA ARG A 41 0.15 12.59 -10.34
C ARG A 41 -0.77 13.47 -11.20
N LEU A 42 -1.46 12.91 -12.21
CA LEU A 42 -2.42 13.65 -13.02
C LEU A 42 -3.68 13.99 -12.24
N ASN A 43 -4.20 13.03 -11.47
CA ASN A 43 -5.41 13.21 -10.67
C ASN A 43 -5.22 14.25 -9.55
N LEU A 44 -4.05 14.27 -8.94
CA LEU A 44 -3.70 15.20 -7.87
C LEU A 44 -3.21 16.57 -8.39
N ALA A 45 -3.02 16.74 -9.69
CA ALA A 45 -2.62 18.02 -10.25
C ALA A 45 -3.75 19.04 -10.06
N PRO A 46 -3.50 20.19 -9.40
CA PRO A 46 -4.54 21.20 -9.22
C PRO A 46 -5.02 21.72 -10.58
N LYS A 47 -6.31 22.02 -10.67
CA LYS A 47 -6.91 22.68 -11.85
C LYS A 47 -6.28 24.06 -12.10
N THR A 48 -5.71 24.66 -11.05
CA THR A 48 -4.95 25.91 -11.09
C THR A 48 -3.45 25.60 -10.97
N TRP A 49 -2.65 26.14 -11.88
CA TRP A 49 -1.30 25.71 -12.29
C TRP A 49 -0.18 25.63 -11.22
N ASN A 50 -0.42 26.00 -9.97
CA ASN A 50 0.68 26.54 -9.15
C ASN A 50 1.34 25.57 -8.15
N LYS A 51 0.85 24.34 -7.94
CA LYS A 51 1.55 23.39 -7.05
C LYS A 51 1.49 21.95 -7.55
N LYS A 52 2.65 21.41 -7.97
CA LYS A 52 2.76 19.99 -8.29
C LYS A 52 2.60 19.14 -7.02
N PRO A 53 1.84 18.03 -7.07
CA PRO A 53 1.74 17.13 -5.94
C PRO A 53 3.10 16.53 -5.60
N GLY A 54 3.43 16.50 -4.30
CA GLY A 54 4.64 15.84 -3.81
C GLY A 54 4.62 14.34 -4.10
N PHE A 55 5.78 13.76 -4.41
CA PHE A 55 5.85 12.34 -4.75
C PHE A 55 5.45 11.44 -3.56
N SER A 56 5.72 11.84 -2.32
CA SER A 56 5.30 11.07 -1.14
C SER A 56 3.79 10.85 -1.12
N ARG A 57 2.98 11.91 -1.37
CA ARG A 57 1.51 11.77 -1.44
C ARG A 57 1.06 10.85 -2.58
N ILE A 58 1.77 10.87 -3.71
CA ILE A 58 1.50 9.96 -4.82
C ILE A 58 1.81 8.51 -4.41
N ALA A 59 2.96 8.30 -3.76
CA ALA A 59 3.40 6.99 -3.31
C ALA A 59 2.45 6.39 -2.26
N GLU A 60 1.92 7.21 -1.35
CA GLU A 60 0.87 6.82 -0.41
C GLU A 60 -0.37 6.27 -1.14
N ASN A 61 -0.97 7.06 -2.04
CA ASN A 61 -2.13 6.64 -2.82
C ASN A 61 -1.90 5.33 -3.58
N VAL A 62 -0.74 5.21 -4.23
CA VAL A 62 -0.37 4.02 -4.99
C VAL A 62 -0.17 2.82 -4.06
N THR A 63 0.42 3.01 -2.88
CA THR A 63 0.62 1.94 -1.91
C THR A 63 -0.71 1.37 -1.45
N THR A 64 -1.68 2.20 -1.08
CA THR A 64 -3.03 1.75 -0.70
C THR A 64 -3.71 0.94 -1.81
N LYS A 65 -3.54 1.35 -3.08
CA LYS A 65 -4.08 0.61 -4.23
C LYS A 65 -3.41 -0.75 -4.38
N ILE A 66 -2.08 -0.82 -4.30
CA ILE A 66 -1.34 -2.08 -4.38
C ILE A 66 -1.75 -3.02 -3.23
N GLU A 67 -1.83 -2.51 -2.00
CA GLU A 67 -2.31 -3.27 -0.83
C GLU A 67 -3.68 -3.89 -1.09
N SER A 68 -4.62 -3.12 -1.62
CA SER A 68 -5.98 -3.62 -1.91
C SER A 68 -5.99 -4.76 -2.92
N VAL A 69 -5.08 -4.76 -3.90
CA VAL A 69 -4.97 -5.80 -4.93
C VAL A 69 -4.38 -7.07 -4.32
N TRP A 70 -3.31 -6.95 -3.55
CA TRP A 70 -2.67 -8.11 -2.91
C TRP A 70 -3.48 -8.69 -1.75
N ALA A 71 -4.29 -7.88 -1.06
CA ALA A 71 -5.21 -8.36 -0.03
C ALA A 71 -6.23 -9.35 -0.60
N LYS A 72 -6.68 -9.18 -1.85
CA LYS A 72 -7.59 -10.13 -2.52
C LYS A 72 -6.97 -11.50 -2.73
N ALA A 73 -5.65 -11.57 -2.90
CA ALA A 73 -4.94 -12.83 -3.01
C ALA A 73 -4.81 -13.57 -1.66
N SER A 74 -5.30 -12.99 -0.55
CA SER A 74 -5.23 -13.59 0.80
C SER A 74 -3.80 -13.98 1.19
N THR A 75 -2.82 -13.16 0.81
CA THR A 75 -1.40 -13.41 1.11
C THR A 75 -0.85 -12.42 2.12
N ALA A 76 0.08 -12.86 2.96
CA ALA A 76 0.80 -11.96 3.86
C ALA A 76 1.72 -11.03 3.06
N ILE A 77 1.48 -9.72 3.16
CA ILE A 77 2.24 -8.66 2.49
C ILE A 77 3.18 -7.92 3.44
N VAL A 78 4.23 -7.31 2.90
CA VAL A 78 5.18 -6.51 3.68
C VAL A 78 4.48 -5.28 4.25
N THR A 79 5.10 -4.64 5.25
CA THR A 79 4.52 -3.46 5.89
C THR A 79 4.35 -2.29 4.90
N HIS A 80 3.38 -1.42 5.17
CA HIS A 80 3.11 -0.23 4.38
C HIS A 80 4.37 0.64 4.15
N SER A 81 5.11 0.91 5.23
CA SER A 81 6.38 1.64 5.19
C SER A 81 7.41 0.98 4.24
N ARG A 82 7.47 -0.36 4.21
CA ARG A 82 8.38 -1.07 3.32
C ARG A 82 7.98 -0.90 1.86
N MET A 83 6.69 -0.93 1.54
CA MET A 83 6.21 -0.68 0.18
C MET A 83 6.53 0.74 -0.28
N LEU A 84 6.31 1.74 0.56
CA LEU A 84 6.72 3.12 0.29
C LEU A 84 8.21 3.20 -0.05
N GLN A 85 9.08 2.59 0.75
CA GLN A 85 10.52 2.54 0.47
C GLN A 85 10.82 1.91 -0.90
N MET A 86 10.13 0.82 -1.25
CA MET A 86 10.31 0.15 -2.54
C MET A 86 9.89 1.05 -3.71
N ILE A 87 8.74 1.74 -3.60
CA ILE A 87 8.26 2.70 -4.60
C ILE A 87 9.23 3.88 -4.73
N HIS A 88 9.65 4.47 -3.61
CA HIS A 88 10.62 5.58 -3.60
C HIS A 88 11.95 5.18 -4.24
N THR A 89 12.47 4.01 -3.90
CA THR A 89 13.72 3.48 -4.47
C THR A 89 13.60 3.32 -5.98
N TYR A 90 12.51 2.72 -6.45
CA TYR A 90 12.32 2.48 -7.89
C TYR A 90 12.06 3.77 -8.67
N HIS A 91 11.27 4.69 -8.11
CA HIS A 91 11.09 6.03 -8.68
C HIS A 91 12.42 6.81 -8.75
N GLY A 92 13.32 6.61 -7.79
CA GLY A 92 14.70 7.12 -7.84
C GLY A 92 15.46 6.62 -9.07
N LYS A 93 15.40 5.31 -9.36
CA LYS A 93 15.99 4.73 -10.58
C LYS A 93 15.42 5.35 -11.85
N TYR A 94 14.09 5.46 -11.93
CA TYR A 94 13.41 6.13 -13.05
C TYR A 94 13.87 7.60 -13.21
N THR A 95 13.97 8.33 -12.10
CA THR A 95 14.36 9.74 -12.11
C THR A 95 15.78 9.92 -12.66
N ASN A 96 16.70 9.00 -12.36
CA ASN A 96 18.06 9.02 -12.91
C ASN A 96 18.05 8.85 -14.43
N PHE A 97 17.27 7.91 -14.98
CA PHE A 97 17.09 7.77 -16.42
C PHE A 97 16.47 9.03 -17.04
N LYS A 98 15.44 9.60 -16.40
CA LYS A 98 14.77 10.80 -16.88
C LYS A 98 15.70 12.02 -16.94
N LYS A 99 16.59 12.18 -15.97
CA LYS A 99 17.59 13.27 -15.95
C LYS A 99 18.55 13.18 -17.14
N SER A 100 19.08 11.98 -17.40
CA SER A 100 20.02 11.76 -18.52
C SER A 100 19.34 11.74 -19.89
N TYR A 101 18.01 11.54 -19.93
CA TYR A 101 17.26 11.38 -21.17
C TYR A 101 17.53 12.48 -22.20
N LYS A 102 17.42 13.76 -21.82
CA LYS A 102 17.60 14.87 -22.79
C LYS A 102 18.97 14.87 -23.47
N ARG A 103 20.03 14.52 -22.73
CA ARG A 103 21.42 14.54 -23.22
C ARG A 103 21.77 13.27 -24.00
N ASP A 104 21.28 12.12 -23.53
CA ASP A 104 21.79 10.82 -23.96
C ASP A 104 20.80 10.05 -24.85
N ASN A 105 19.58 10.56 -25.12
CA ASN A 105 18.53 9.85 -25.89
C ASN A 105 18.96 9.43 -27.30
N THR A 106 19.91 10.10 -27.95
CA THR A 106 20.40 9.69 -29.27
C THR A 106 21.47 8.59 -29.21
N LYS A 107 22.06 8.34 -28.03
CA LYS A 107 23.15 7.38 -27.85
C LYS A 107 22.60 5.96 -27.82
N LYS A 108 23.09 5.10 -28.72
CA LYS A 108 22.70 3.67 -28.80
C LYS A 108 22.82 2.96 -27.45
N ALA A 109 23.93 3.14 -26.74
CA ALA A 109 24.14 2.52 -25.43
C ALA A 109 23.10 2.94 -24.38
N PHE A 110 22.63 4.20 -24.41
CA PHE A 110 21.60 4.68 -23.50
C PHE A 110 20.22 4.14 -23.88
N GLN A 111 19.90 4.09 -25.17
CA GLN A 111 18.68 3.48 -25.69
C GLN A 111 18.56 2.00 -25.28
N THR A 112 19.64 1.23 -25.39
CA THR A 112 19.67 -0.17 -24.93
C THR A 112 19.35 -0.27 -23.44
N LYS A 113 19.93 0.60 -22.60
CA LYS A 113 19.67 0.62 -21.16
C LYS A 113 18.22 0.98 -20.83
N ILE A 114 17.63 1.96 -21.51
CA ILE A 114 16.22 2.34 -21.32
C ILE A 114 15.29 1.20 -21.72
N LYS A 115 15.54 0.56 -22.87
CA LYS A 115 14.73 -0.57 -23.32
C LYS A 115 14.81 -1.74 -22.35
N ALA A 116 16.01 -2.08 -21.86
CA ALA A 116 16.19 -3.12 -20.85
C ALA A 116 15.46 -2.77 -19.53
N PHE A 117 15.56 -1.52 -19.08
CA PHE A 117 14.85 -1.05 -17.88
C PHE A 117 13.34 -1.13 -18.03
N GLY A 118 12.79 -0.70 -19.17
CA GLY A 118 11.36 -0.82 -19.49
C GLY A 118 10.90 -2.28 -19.54
N GLN A 119 11.67 -3.15 -20.20
CA GLN A 119 11.37 -4.57 -20.28
C GLN A 119 11.38 -5.26 -18.91
N GLU A 120 12.38 -4.96 -18.07
CA GLU A 120 12.41 -5.47 -16.69
C GLU A 120 11.15 -5.01 -15.93
N ALA A 121 10.77 -3.74 -16.07
CA ALA A 121 9.61 -3.21 -15.37
C ALA A 121 8.30 -3.91 -15.74
N CYS A 122 8.10 -4.20 -17.03
CA CYS A 122 6.88 -4.84 -17.55
C CYS A 122 6.82 -6.34 -17.28
N THR A 123 7.95 -6.99 -17.02
CA THR A 123 8.02 -8.45 -16.81
C THR A 123 8.10 -8.83 -15.34
N LYS A 124 8.67 -7.96 -14.51
CA LYS A 124 8.94 -8.24 -13.12
C LYS A 124 7.78 -7.80 -12.24
N LEU A 125 7.25 -8.75 -11.48
CA LEU A 125 6.26 -8.49 -10.44
C LEU A 125 6.78 -7.49 -9.41
N PHE A 126 5.92 -6.55 -9.02
CA PHE A 126 6.12 -5.77 -7.81
C PHE A 126 5.77 -6.65 -6.59
N ASP A 127 6.63 -7.62 -6.34
CA ASP A 127 6.45 -8.64 -5.30
C ASP A 127 6.59 -8.02 -3.90
N ILE A 128 5.45 -7.87 -3.23
CA ILE A 128 5.34 -7.38 -1.86
C ILE A 128 5.02 -8.50 -0.87
N GLN A 129 5.11 -9.77 -1.29
CA GLN A 129 4.83 -10.87 -0.40
C GLN A 129 5.94 -11.00 0.65
N VAL A 130 5.54 -11.19 1.92
CA VAL A 130 6.48 -11.41 3.04
C VAL A 130 7.21 -12.73 2.87
N PHE A 131 6.46 -13.73 2.42
CA PHE A 131 6.95 -15.08 2.31
C PHE A 131 7.62 -15.28 0.96
N LYS A 132 8.79 -15.93 0.90
CA LYS A 132 9.53 -16.13 -0.36
C LYS A 132 10.02 -17.57 -0.61
N CYS A 133 9.74 -18.53 0.26
CA CYS A 133 10.19 -19.90 -0.01
C CYS A 133 9.49 -20.47 -1.26
N ILE A 134 10.28 -21.12 -2.09
CA ILE A 134 9.85 -21.79 -3.33
C ILE A 134 9.49 -23.26 -3.05
N THR A 135 10.18 -23.87 -2.09
CA THR A 135 10.01 -25.25 -1.64
C THR A 135 9.47 -25.28 -0.21
N PHE A 136 8.16 -25.43 -0.09
CA PHE A 136 7.50 -25.48 1.22
C PHE A 136 7.88 -26.73 2.05
N GLU A 137 8.20 -27.84 1.39
CA GLU A 137 8.56 -29.12 2.04
C GLU A 137 9.85 -29.03 2.86
N TYR A 138 10.74 -28.09 2.53
CA TYR A 138 12.02 -27.89 3.21
C TYR A 138 12.13 -26.49 3.84
N CYS A 139 11.06 -25.68 3.81
CA CYS A 139 11.11 -24.32 4.31
C CYS A 139 10.99 -24.31 5.84
N THR A 140 12.07 -23.90 6.50
CA THR A 140 12.17 -23.78 7.96
C THR A 140 11.64 -22.46 8.50
N CYS A 141 11.08 -21.58 7.66
CA CYS A 141 10.54 -20.31 8.11
C CYS A 141 9.43 -20.53 9.14
N GLU A 142 9.50 -19.83 10.26
CA GLU A 142 8.45 -19.91 11.28
C GLU A 142 7.06 -19.56 10.72
N ARG A 143 7.03 -18.69 9.71
CA ARG A 143 5.82 -18.27 8.98
C ARG A 143 5.20 -19.35 8.09
N THR A 144 5.90 -20.43 7.70
CA THR A 144 5.27 -21.56 6.98
C THR A 144 4.52 -22.51 7.88
N LYS A 145 4.87 -22.55 9.18
CA LYS A 145 4.21 -23.46 10.12
C LYS A 145 2.72 -23.16 10.28
N ASN A 146 2.32 -21.90 10.03
CA ASN A 146 0.93 -21.43 10.16
C ASN A 146 0.18 -21.36 8.83
N LEU A 147 0.82 -21.66 7.69
CA LEU A 147 0.16 -21.63 6.39
C LEU A 147 -0.52 -22.99 6.11
N PRO A 148 -1.83 -23.03 5.87
CA PRO A 148 -2.52 -24.25 5.47
C PRO A 148 -1.89 -24.86 4.21
N ARG A 149 -1.67 -26.18 4.20
CA ARG A 149 -0.99 -26.90 3.09
C ARG A 149 -1.65 -26.67 1.73
N ASN A 150 -2.96 -26.41 1.70
CA ASN A 150 -3.73 -26.10 0.49
C ASN A 150 -3.42 -24.70 -0.09
N GLU A 151 -2.84 -23.77 0.70
CA GLU A 151 -2.42 -22.45 0.22
C GLU A 151 -1.01 -22.48 -0.42
N HIS A 152 -0.20 -23.52 -0.15
CA HIS A 152 1.14 -23.65 -0.72
C HIS A 152 1.14 -23.72 -2.25
N ASN A 153 0.19 -24.47 -2.82
CA ASN A 153 0.04 -24.59 -4.27
C ASN A 153 -0.41 -23.27 -4.91
N PHE A 154 -1.27 -22.51 -4.23
CA PHE A 154 -1.71 -21.19 -4.68
C PHE A 154 -0.52 -20.22 -4.72
N LEU A 155 0.26 -20.14 -3.64
CA LEU A 155 1.45 -19.27 -3.57
C LEU A 155 2.51 -19.63 -4.61
N LYS A 156 2.72 -20.93 -4.87
CA LYS A 156 3.64 -21.39 -5.91
C LYS A 156 3.13 -21.01 -7.30
N SER A 157 1.84 -21.19 -7.58
CA SER A 157 1.22 -20.80 -8.86
C SER A 157 1.34 -19.30 -9.14
N GLN A 158 1.10 -18.46 -8.12
CA GLN A 158 1.24 -17.00 -8.21
C GLN A 158 2.67 -16.56 -8.58
N ARG A 159 3.71 -17.32 -8.16
CA ARG A 159 5.12 -16.99 -8.46
C ARG A 159 5.68 -17.64 -9.70
N THR A 160 5.28 -18.87 -10.01
CA THR A 160 5.92 -19.67 -11.07
C THR A 160 5.20 -19.54 -12.41
N THR A 161 3.87 -19.48 -12.42
CA THR A 161 3.10 -19.58 -13.67
C THR A 161 2.90 -18.23 -14.35
N GLY A 162 3.17 -17.10 -13.67
CA GLY A 162 2.98 -15.76 -14.25
C GLY A 162 1.55 -15.50 -14.75
N LEU A 163 0.59 -16.35 -14.37
CA LEU A 163 -0.82 -16.12 -14.55
C LEU A 163 -1.18 -15.06 -13.51
N LEU A 164 -0.95 -13.81 -13.89
CA LEU A 164 -1.16 -12.62 -13.07
C LEU A 164 -2.57 -12.54 -12.47
N TYR A 165 -3.50 -13.41 -12.91
CA TYR A 165 -4.86 -13.52 -12.45
C TYR A 165 -4.97 -13.81 -10.94
N ILE A 166 -5.58 -12.87 -10.23
CA ILE A 166 -6.16 -13.08 -8.91
C ILE A 166 -7.37 -13.99 -9.12
N GLY A 167 -7.11 -15.30 -9.15
CA GLY A 167 -8.14 -16.32 -9.16
C GLY A 167 -9.10 -16.10 -8.00
N GLN A 168 -10.40 -16.18 -8.27
CA GLN A 168 -11.47 -16.17 -7.28
C GLN A 168 -11.26 -17.33 -6.28
N LEU A 169 -10.43 -17.14 -5.26
CA LEU A 169 -10.30 -18.06 -4.15
C LEU A 169 -11.60 -17.96 -3.35
N ASN A 170 -12.55 -18.84 -3.71
CA ASN A 170 -13.87 -19.04 -3.12
C ASN A 170 -14.41 -17.80 -2.38
N THR A 171 -15.07 -16.91 -3.12
CA THR A 171 -15.93 -15.84 -2.56
C THR A 171 -16.82 -16.35 -1.44
N ASN A 172 -17.24 -17.62 -1.50
CA ASN A 172 -18.00 -18.30 -0.46
C ASN A 172 -17.22 -18.53 0.85
N LYS A 173 -15.91 -18.86 0.78
CA LYS A 173 -15.06 -19.01 1.97
C LYS A 173 -14.78 -17.65 2.61
N THR A 174 -14.48 -16.63 1.80
CA THR A 174 -14.24 -15.26 2.29
C THR A 174 -15.50 -14.67 2.93
N LYS A 175 -16.66 -14.81 2.27
CA LYS A 175 -17.96 -14.42 2.86
C LYS A 175 -18.24 -15.17 4.17
N ARG A 176 -17.91 -16.46 4.24
CA ARG A 176 -18.09 -17.24 5.47
C ARG A 176 -17.21 -16.74 6.62
N LEU A 177 -15.94 -16.42 6.36
CA LEU A 177 -15.03 -15.88 7.38
C LEU A 177 -15.44 -14.47 7.84
N GLN A 178 -15.91 -13.64 6.92
CA GLN A 178 -16.42 -12.31 7.23
C GLN A 178 -17.68 -12.40 8.10
N ASN A 179 -18.63 -13.26 7.74
CA ASN A 179 -19.82 -13.53 8.55
C ASN A 179 -19.50 -14.10 9.95
N ILE A 180 -18.39 -14.86 10.10
CA ILE A 180 -17.95 -15.35 11.42
C ILE A 180 -17.43 -14.17 12.26
N THR A 181 -16.61 -13.30 11.65
CA THR A 181 -16.04 -12.12 12.32
C THR A 181 -17.13 -11.14 12.75
N ASP A 182 -18.06 -10.83 11.84
CA ASP A 182 -19.20 -9.94 12.12
C ASP A 182 -20.09 -10.51 13.25
N ASN A 183 -20.27 -11.84 13.30
CA ASN A 183 -21.01 -12.49 14.37
C ASN A 183 -20.26 -12.50 15.71
N THR A 184 -18.93 -12.65 15.72
CA THR A 184 -18.14 -12.53 16.95
C THR A 184 -18.18 -11.11 17.50
N ASP A 185 -18.10 -10.09 16.64
CA ASP A 185 -18.17 -8.68 17.05
C ASP A 185 -19.56 -8.35 17.58
N ARG A 186 -20.63 -8.81 16.91
CA ARG A 186 -22.00 -8.64 17.40
C ARG A 186 -22.22 -9.36 18.74
N LYS A 187 -21.61 -10.53 18.93
CA LYS A 187 -21.69 -11.28 20.20
C LYS A 187 -20.92 -10.59 21.32
N ALA A 188 -19.73 -10.04 21.03
CA ALA A 188 -18.95 -9.26 21.97
C ALA A 188 -19.70 -7.97 22.38
N HIS A 189 -20.28 -7.26 21.40
CA HIS A 189 -21.07 -6.06 21.63
C HIS A 189 -22.33 -6.34 22.47
N ASN A 190 -23.08 -7.41 22.17
CA ASN A 190 -24.23 -7.81 22.98
C ASN A 190 -23.83 -8.26 24.39
N SER A 191 -22.69 -8.94 24.54
CA SER A 191 -22.16 -9.31 25.85
C SER A 191 -21.82 -8.08 26.71
N TYR A 192 -21.24 -7.04 26.10
CA TYR A 192 -20.95 -5.77 26.77
C TYR A 192 -22.24 -5.06 27.22
N LEU A 193 -23.23 -4.94 26.33
CA LEU A 193 -24.54 -4.34 26.64
C LEU A 193 -25.27 -5.04 27.79
N ASN A 194 -25.23 -6.37 27.83
CA ASN A 194 -25.85 -7.13 28.91
C ASN A 194 -25.11 -6.95 30.25
N HIS A 195 -23.78 -6.76 30.23
CA HIS A 195 -23.01 -6.43 31.44
C HIS A 195 -23.38 -5.05 32.02
N THR A 196 -23.62 -4.06 31.16
CA THR A 196 -24.01 -2.71 31.56
C THR A 196 -25.45 -2.65 32.09
N GLN A 197 -26.33 -3.56 31.68
CA GLN A 197 -27.72 -3.63 32.18
C GLN A 197 -27.87 -4.52 33.43
N ALA A 198 -26.95 -5.47 33.66
CA ALA A 198 -26.98 -6.38 34.81
C ALA A 198 -26.27 -5.86 36.07
N THR A 199 -25.61 -4.70 35.98
CA THR A 199 -25.14 -3.97 37.17
C THR A 199 -26.26 -3.04 37.63
N PRO A 200 -26.89 -3.26 38.80
CA PRO A 200 -27.68 -2.21 39.43
C PRO A 200 -26.71 -1.07 39.71
N ASN A 201 -27.06 0.16 39.34
CA ASN A 201 -26.33 1.36 39.74
C ASN A 201 -25.96 1.24 41.23
N ALA A 202 -24.68 1.00 41.51
CA ALA A 202 -24.15 1.11 42.86
C ALA A 202 -24.48 2.52 43.32
N GLY A 203 -25.09 2.62 44.50
CA GLY A 203 -25.66 3.84 45.05
C GLY A 203 -24.76 5.05 44.80
N TYR A 204 -25.40 6.08 44.28
CA TYR A 204 -24.91 7.44 44.29
C TYR A 204 -24.58 7.78 45.75
N VAL A 205 -23.29 7.78 46.09
CA VAL A 205 -22.81 8.39 47.33
C VAL A 205 -22.46 9.82 46.93
N ASP A 206 -23.37 10.73 47.28
CA ASP A 206 -23.13 12.16 47.31
C ASP A 206 -21.92 12.40 48.21
N TYR A 207 -20.82 12.88 47.63
CA TYR A 207 -19.80 13.59 48.37
C TYR A 207 -19.95 15.05 47.97
N GLU A 208 -20.40 15.83 48.94
CA GLU A 208 -20.41 17.29 48.90
C GLU A 208 -19.05 17.83 48.41
N ASP A 209 -19.12 18.86 47.57
CA ASP A 209 -18.00 19.69 47.15
C ASP A 209 -17.27 20.25 48.39
N GLU A 210 -16.06 19.76 48.67
CA GLU A 210 -15.06 20.58 49.31
C GLU A 210 -14.15 21.16 48.23
N GLU A 211 -14.26 22.48 48.04
CA GLU A 211 -13.27 23.25 47.30
C GLU A 211 -11.87 23.01 47.87
N MET A 212 -10.94 22.55 47.03
CA MET A 212 -9.53 22.69 47.30
C MET A 212 -8.72 22.96 46.03
N ASP A 213 -8.50 24.26 45.85
CA ASP A 213 -7.35 24.99 45.30
C ASP A 213 -6.59 24.44 44.06
N CYS A 214 -6.70 25.23 42.99
CA CYS A 214 -6.03 25.05 41.72
C CYS A 214 -4.60 25.60 41.79
N SER A 215 -3.62 24.77 42.18
CA SER A 215 -2.20 25.07 41.94
C SER A 215 -1.70 24.35 40.70
N SER A 216 -1.54 25.10 39.63
CA SER A 216 -0.84 24.69 38.42
C SER A 216 0.64 24.42 38.74
N GLN A 217 1.14 23.20 38.45
CA GLN A 217 2.58 22.99 38.27
C GLN A 217 2.86 22.60 36.82
N THR A 218 3.42 23.59 36.13
CA THR A 218 4.15 23.49 34.88
C THR A 218 5.27 22.46 34.99
N ILE A 219 5.33 21.54 34.02
CA ILE A 219 6.50 20.68 33.84
C ILE A 219 7.56 21.53 33.15
N ASP A 220 8.56 21.94 33.93
CA ASP A 220 9.77 22.57 33.41
C ASP A 220 10.58 21.57 32.59
N ILE A 221 10.81 21.92 31.33
CA ILE A 221 11.73 21.24 30.43
C ILE A 221 13.09 21.92 30.61
N GLU A 222 14.02 21.26 31.31
CA GLU A 222 15.42 21.69 31.34
C GLU A 222 16.10 21.43 29.98
N PRO A 223 16.84 22.40 29.43
CA PRO A 223 17.61 22.24 28.20
C PRO A 223 18.97 21.57 28.46
N PHE A 224 19.30 20.58 27.62
CA PHE A 224 20.64 20.06 27.44
C PHE A 224 21.60 21.19 27.04
N ASN A 225 22.54 21.52 27.91
CA ASN A 225 23.65 22.41 27.59
C ASN A 225 24.70 21.67 26.73
N LEU A 226 24.98 22.26 25.56
CA LEU A 226 26.22 22.06 24.82
C LEU A 226 27.36 22.78 25.57
N HIS A 227 28.50 22.11 25.71
CA HIS A 227 29.79 22.78 25.69
C HIS A 227 30.80 22.00 24.86
#